data_AF-A0A6B1HTN3-F1
#
_entry.id   AF-A0A6B1HTN3-F1
#
_cell.length_a   1.000
_cell.length_b   1.000
_cell.length_c   1.000
_cell.angle_alpha   90.00
_cell.angle_beta   90.00
_cell.angle_gamma   90.00
#
_symmetry.space_group_name_H-M   'P 1'
#
loop_
_entity.id
_entity.type
_entity.pdbx_description
1 polymer ?
#
loop_
_entity_poly.entity_id
_entity_poly.type
_entity_poly.pdbx_seq_one_letter_code
_entity_poly.pdbx_strand_id
1 'polypeptide(L)' 'CGARVWAFWGDLVSQHTFGHTGATGTVAWADAEHQLSCVVLTNQMVANGSLLRRVSNAVSAAVEA' A
#
# COMPACT_ATOMS: atom_id res chain seq x y z
N CYS A 1 11.01 -11.19 -8.46
CA CYS A 1 10.89 -11.50 -7.02
C CYS A 1 10.06 -10.39 -6.40
N GLY A 2 8.83 -10.68 -5.94
CA GLY A 2 7.91 -9.64 -5.46
C GLY A 2 6.48 -10.17 -5.47
N ALA A 3 5.97 -10.54 -4.30
CA ALA A 3 4.73 -11.28 -4.13
C ALA A 3 3.50 -10.42 -4.50
N ARG A 4 3.00 -10.56 -5.73
CA ARG A 4 1.68 -10.04 -6.15
C ARG A 4 0.53 -10.51 -5.24
N VAL A 5 0.72 -11.61 -4.51
CA VAL A 5 -0.36 -12.28 -3.78
C VAL A 5 -0.58 -11.77 -2.34
N TRP A 6 0.24 -10.81 -1.84
CA TRP A 6 0.05 -10.17 -0.51
C TRP A 6 0.37 -8.67 -0.50
N ALA A 7 0.38 -8.04 -1.68
CA ALA A 7 0.63 -6.63 -1.87
C ALA A 7 -0.69 -5.84 -1.76
N PHE A 8 -1.10 -5.43 -0.56
CA PHE A 8 -2.35 -4.70 -0.35
C PHE A 8 -2.17 -3.18 -0.38
N TRP A 9 -1.23 -2.70 -1.20
CA TRP A 9 -1.17 -1.30 -1.63
C TRP A 9 -1.97 -1.09 -2.91
N GLY A 10 -2.28 0.18 -3.17
CA GLY A 10 -3.23 0.63 -4.16
C GLY A 10 -2.82 0.37 -5.62
N ASP A 11 -3.70 0.74 -6.55
CA ASP A 11 -3.46 0.68 -8.01
C ASP A 11 -2.90 1.98 -8.58
N LEU A 12 -2.89 3.06 -7.78
CA LEU A 12 -2.39 4.37 -8.19
C LEU A 12 -0.90 4.58 -7.88
N VAL A 13 -0.23 3.56 -7.36
CA VAL A 13 1.23 3.57 -7.15
C VAL A 13 1.95 3.09 -8.42
N SER A 14 3.23 3.42 -8.55
CA SER A 14 4.06 2.99 -9.66
C SER A 14 4.30 1.47 -9.68
N GLN A 15 4.68 0.94 -10.86
CA GLN A 15 5.03 -0.47 -11.01
C GLN A 15 6.29 -0.87 -10.23
N HIS A 16 7.10 0.10 -9.81
CA HIS A 16 8.33 -0.10 -9.04
C HIS A 16 8.13 0.06 -7.52
N THR A 17 6.88 0.23 -7.07
CA THR A 17 6.53 0.28 -5.66
C THR A 17 6.84 -1.05 -4.95
N PHE A 18 7.47 -0.94 -3.79
CA PHE A 18 7.79 -2.07 -2.94
C PHE A 18 7.26 -1.86 -1.52
N GLY A 19 7.00 -2.95 -0.80
CA GLY A 19 6.42 -2.87 0.53
C GLY A 19 6.11 -4.24 1.12
N HIS A 20 5.47 -4.21 2.29
CA HIS A 20 5.06 -5.39 3.03
C HIS A 20 3.72 -5.17 3.72
N THR A 21 2.83 -6.17 3.63
CA THR A 21 1.58 -6.21 4.42
C THR A 21 1.75 -7.11 5.62
N GLY A 22 1.46 -6.61 6.83
CA GLY A 22 1.33 -7.43 8.03
C GLY A 22 -0.04 -8.09 8.15
N ALA A 23 -0.06 -9.30 8.73
CA ALA A 23 -1.27 -10.10 8.93
C ALA A 23 -2.37 -9.37 9.75
N THR A 24 -1.98 -8.42 10.58
CA THR A 24 -2.88 -7.66 11.48
C THR A 24 -3.40 -6.37 10.85
N GLY A 25 -3.57 -6.33 9.52
CA GLY A 25 -4.12 -5.17 8.81
C GLY A 25 -3.19 -3.97 8.81
N THR A 26 -1.90 -4.22 8.63
CA THR A 26 -0.89 -3.17 8.49
C THR A 26 -0.28 -3.24 7.10
N VAL A 27 0.09 -2.11 6.53
CA VAL A 27 0.90 -2.09 5.30
C VAL A 27 1.89 -0.95 5.36
N ALA A 28 3.11 -1.20 4.89
CA ALA A 28 4.10 -0.16 4.64
C ALA A 28 4.60 -0.32 3.21
N TRP A 29 4.60 0.75 2.44
CA TRP A 29 5.10 0.76 1.06
C TRP A 29 5.81 2.08 0.75
N ALA A 30 6.70 2.02 -0.24
CA ALA A 30 7.44 3.15 -0.77
C ALA A 30 7.43 3.12 -2.29
N ASP A 31 7.16 4.28 -2.88
CA ASP A 31 7.11 4.55 -4.30
C ASP A 31 8.16 5.61 -4.64
N ALA A 32 9.28 5.15 -5.20
CA ALA A 32 10.39 6.03 -5.54
C ALA A 32 10.07 6.96 -6.73
N GLU A 33 9.16 6.58 -7.62
CA GLU A 33 8.81 7.44 -8.76
C GLU A 33 8.04 8.67 -8.28
N HIS A 34 7.07 8.46 -7.38
CA HIS A 34 6.28 9.56 -6.79
C HIS A 34 6.92 10.17 -5.53
N GLN A 35 8.16 9.77 -5.17
CA GLN A 35 8.86 10.21 -3.95
C GLN A 35 7.99 10.11 -2.68
N LEU A 36 7.20 9.03 -2.60
CA LEU A 36 6.16 8.85 -1.58
C LEU A 36 6.42 7.59 -0.76
N SER A 37 6.15 7.67 0.54
CA SER A 37 6.03 6.50 1.39
C SER A 37 4.77 6.57 2.23
N CYS A 38 4.16 5.43 2.49
CA CYS A 38 2.93 5.34 3.26
C CYS A 38 3.00 4.17 4.23
N VAL A 39 2.59 4.43 5.48
CA VAL A 39 2.42 3.42 6.52
C VAL A 39 1.00 3.51 7.04
N VAL A 40 0.26 2.42 6.87
CA VAL A 40 -1.11 2.29 7.38
C VAL A 40 -1.08 1.29 8.52
N LEU A 41 -1.43 1.77 9.72
CA LEU A 41 -1.52 0.94 10.92
C LEU A 41 -2.98 0.84 11.33
N THR A 42 -3.54 -0.36 11.25
CA THR A 42 -4.85 -0.69 11.80
C THR A 42 -4.74 -1.89 12.72
N ASN A 43 -5.82 -2.24 13.40
CA ASN A 43 -5.91 -3.38 14.32
C ASN A 43 -6.85 -4.48 13.84
N GLN A 44 -7.36 -4.39 12.61
CA GLN A 44 -8.26 -5.38 12.02
C GLN A 44 -7.47 -6.39 11.20
N MET A 45 -7.72 -7.67 11.38
CA MET A 45 -6.97 -8.73 10.69
C MET A 45 -7.13 -8.61 9.17
N VAL A 46 -6.04 -8.81 8.42
CA VAL A 46 -6.07 -8.62 6.96
C VAL A 46 -6.91 -9.71 6.32
N ALA A 47 -8.06 -9.32 5.78
CA ALA A 47 -8.88 -10.18 4.94
C ALA A 47 -8.37 -10.11 3.48
N ASN A 48 -9.13 -9.49 2.58
CA ASN A 48 -8.73 -9.24 1.19
C ASN A 48 -7.94 -7.92 0.99
N GLY A 49 -7.59 -7.22 2.07
CA GLY A 49 -6.84 -5.96 2.03
C GLY A 49 -7.57 -4.77 1.40
N SER A 50 -8.90 -4.83 1.20
CA SER A 50 -9.68 -3.74 0.58
C SER A 50 -9.58 -2.40 1.30
N LEU A 51 -9.47 -2.39 2.63
CA LEU A 51 -9.23 -1.16 3.40
C LEU A 51 -7.85 -0.58 3.08
N LEU A 52 -6.81 -1.41 3.13
CA LEU A 52 -5.43 -1.01 2.90
C LEU A 52 -5.23 -0.45 1.49
N ARG A 53 -5.83 -1.08 0.47
CA ARG A 53 -5.82 -0.58 -0.92
C ARG A 53 -6.52 0.77 -1.06
N ARG A 54 -7.70 0.94 -0.45
CA ARG A 54 -8.45 2.21 -0.52
C ARG A 54 -7.70 3.36 0.15
N VAL A 55 -7.17 3.13 1.34
CA VAL A 55 -6.36 4.14 2.03
C VAL A 55 -5.10 4.46 1.24
N SER A 56 -4.41 3.45 0.72
CA SER A 56 -3.21 3.66 -0.10
C SER A 56 -3.52 4.46 -1.37
N ASN A 57 -4.60 4.15 -2.08
CA ASN A 57 -5.04 4.92 -3.25
C ASN A 57 -5.39 6.37 -2.88
N ALA A 58 -6.05 6.60 -1.74
CA ALA A 58 -6.38 7.95 -1.30
C ALA A 58 -5.11 8.77 -1.01
N VAL A 59 -4.08 8.16 -0.41
CA VAL A 59 -2.79 8.80 -0.17
C VAL A 59 -2.06 9.08 -1.48
N SER A 60 -1.98 8.11 -2.40
CA SER A 60 -1.37 8.29 -3.71
C SER A 60 -2.06 9.37 -4.55
N ALA A 61 -3.40 9.46 -4.50
CA ALA A 61 -4.15 10.49 -5.22
C ALA A 61 -4.03 11.88 -4.60
N ALA A 62 -3.64 11.97 -3.32
CA ALA A 62 -3.51 13.24 -2.61
C ALA A 62 -2.18 13.95 -2.88
N VAL A 63 -1.18 13.24 -3.42
CA VAL A 63 0.05 13.87 -3.90
C VAL A 63 -0.10 14.21 -5.37
N GLU A 64 0.26 15.44 -5.74
CA GLU A 64 0.35 15.83 -7.14
C GLU A 64 1.58 15.15 -7.79
N ALA A 65 1.43 14.77 -9.06
CA ALA A 65 2.50 14.15 -9.85
C ALA A 65 3.58 15.16 -10.27
#